data_AF-A0A920BJW1-F1
#
_entry.id   AF-A0A920BJW1-F1
#
_cell.length_a   1.000
_cell.length_b   1.000
_cell.length_c   1.000
_cell.angle_alpha   90.00
_cell.angle_beta   90.00
_cell.angle_gamma   90.00
#
_symmetry.space_group_name_H-M   'P 1'
#
loop_
_entity.id
_entity.type
_entity.pdbx_description
1 polymer ?
#
loop_
_entity_poly.entity_id
_entity_poly.type
_entity_poly.pdbx_seq_one_letter_code
_entity_poly.pdbx_strand_id
1 'polypeptide(L)'
;MGYKISSRIYQKAEAAYSGPELGGMRGGLVALYQKCPHLGCRVPECQTSQWFECPCHGSQYNRVGEKRGGPAPRGMDRFAMEVKDGVFIVDTGTIIQGPPIGTNTTGQEAEGPNCIGQSDH
;
A
#
# COMPACT_ATOMS: atom_id res chain seq x y z
N MET A 1 -19.78 17.20 0.15
CA MET A 1 -18.90 17.29 -1.04
C MET A 1 -18.08 16.01 -1.09
N GLY A 2 -18.55 14.97 -1.79
CA GLY A 2 -17.88 13.66 -1.82
C GLY A 2 -16.87 13.63 -2.96
N TYR A 3 -15.59 13.48 -2.67
CA TYR A 3 -14.58 13.16 -3.68
C TYR A 3 -14.86 11.73 -4.17
N LYS A 4 -15.53 11.59 -5.32
CA LYS A 4 -15.54 10.32 -6.05
C LYS A 4 -14.09 10.01 -6.39
N ILE A 5 -13.58 8.89 -5.92
CA ILE A 5 -12.30 8.34 -6.37
C ILE A 5 -12.32 8.36 -7.90
N SER A 6 -11.25 8.89 -8.50
CA SER A 6 -11.10 8.89 -9.96
C SER A 6 -11.36 7.47 -10.47
N SER A 7 -12.41 7.28 -11.27
CA SER A 7 -12.87 5.97 -11.76
C SER A 7 -11.71 5.14 -12.33
N ARG A 8 -10.72 5.83 -12.91
CA ARG A 8 -9.51 5.23 -13.50
C ARG A 8 -8.59 4.54 -12.49
N ILE A 9 -8.43 5.09 -11.28
CA ILE A 9 -7.58 4.47 -10.24
C ILE A 9 -8.24 3.18 -9.75
N TYR A 10 -9.56 3.23 -9.52
CA TYR A 10 -10.32 2.06 -9.10
C TYR A 10 -10.32 0.96 -10.18
N GLN A 11 -10.47 1.31 -11.46
CA GLN A 11 -10.35 0.33 -12.56
C GLN A 11 -8.97 -0.33 -12.62
N LYS A 12 -7.89 0.42 -12.39
CA LYS A 12 -6.54 -0.15 -12.29
C LYS A 12 -6.40 -1.06 -11.07
N ALA A 13 -7.02 -0.71 -9.95
CA ALA A 13 -7.05 -1.53 -8.75
C ALA A 13 -7.76 -2.87 -8.99
N GLU A 14 -8.94 -2.86 -9.64
CA GLU A 14 -9.68 -4.08 -10.00
C GLU A 14 -8.87 -5.01 -10.91
N ALA A 15 -8.01 -4.47 -11.77
CA ALA A 15 -7.13 -5.26 -12.62
C ALA A 15 -5.87 -5.78 -11.89
N ALA A 16 -5.44 -5.13 -10.82
CA ALA A 16 -4.16 -5.41 -10.15
C ALA A 16 -4.32 -6.21 -8.84
N TYR A 17 -5.49 -6.17 -8.22
CA TYR A 17 -5.72 -6.69 -6.87
C TYR A 17 -6.80 -7.78 -6.85
N SER A 18 -6.75 -8.59 -5.80
CA SER A 18 -7.70 -9.66 -5.56
C SER A 18 -9.05 -9.14 -5.03
N GLY A 19 -10.10 -9.95 -5.18
CA GLY A 19 -11.45 -9.60 -4.70
C GLY A 19 -11.52 -9.16 -3.23
N PRO A 20 -10.93 -9.91 -2.27
CA PRO A 20 -11.12 -9.60 -0.85
C PRO A 20 -10.51 -8.28 -0.38
N GLU A 21 -9.47 -7.75 -1.04
CA GLU A 21 -8.88 -6.45 -0.69
C GLU A 21 -9.59 -5.26 -1.39
N LEU A 22 -10.42 -5.50 -2.40
CA LEU A 22 -11.13 -4.44 -3.13
C LEU A 22 -12.32 -3.85 -2.35
N GLY A 23 -12.85 -4.56 -1.34
CA GLY A 23 -14.03 -4.13 -0.59
C GLY A 23 -13.85 -2.78 0.12
N GLY A 24 -12.68 -2.54 0.71
CA GLY A 24 -12.31 -1.23 1.27
C GLY A 24 -12.03 -0.18 0.21
N MET A 25 -11.40 -0.60 -0.90
CA MET A 25 -10.89 0.32 -1.92
C MET A 25 -11.99 1.03 -2.70
N ARG A 26 -13.18 0.42 -2.84
CA ARG A 26 -14.38 1.12 -3.36
C ARG A 26 -14.72 2.37 -2.55
N GLY A 27 -14.50 2.33 -1.24
CA GLY A 27 -14.67 3.45 -0.32
C GLY A 27 -13.43 4.34 -0.16
N GLY A 28 -12.35 4.04 -0.87
CA GLY A 28 -11.09 4.80 -0.80
C GLY A 28 -10.24 4.44 0.41
N LEU A 29 -10.49 3.28 0.99
CA LEU A 29 -9.79 2.76 2.15
C LEU A 29 -8.92 1.58 1.73
N VAL A 30 -7.76 1.46 2.35
CA VAL A 30 -6.89 0.29 2.20
C VAL A 30 -6.30 -0.05 3.56
N ALA A 31 -6.32 -1.33 3.91
CA ALA A 31 -5.71 -1.86 5.11
C ALA A 31 -4.41 -2.57 4.70
N LEU A 32 -3.30 -2.01 5.14
CA LEU A 32 -1.96 -2.55 4.89
C LEU A 32 -1.41 -3.16 6.18
N TYR A 33 -0.73 -4.29 6.06
CA TYR A 33 0.06 -4.84 7.15
C TYR A 33 1.31 -3.98 7.31
N GLN A 34 1.45 -3.32 8.46
CA GLN A 34 2.65 -2.55 8.84
C GLN A 34 3.88 -3.43 9.13
N LYS A 35 4.11 -4.43 8.28
CA LYS A 35 5.20 -5.40 8.33
C LYS A 35 5.85 -5.48 6.96
N CYS A 36 7.13 -5.17 6.89
CA CYS A 36 7.90 -5.19 5.66
C CYS A 36 7.98 -6.62 5.09
N PRO A 37 7.55 -6.84 3.84
CA PRO A 37 7.69 -8.13 3.14
C PRO A 37 9.11 -8.65 2.97
N HIS A 38 10.13 -7.84 3.24
CA HIS A 38 11.53 -8.28 3.22
C HIS A 38 11.80 -9.25 4.38
N LEU A 39 11.93 -8.74 5.60
CA LEU A 39 12.28 -9.52 6.80
C LEU A 39 11.41 -9.18 8.02
N GLY A 40 10.29 -8.48 7.81
CA GLY A 40 9.28 -8.27 8.85
C GLY A 40 9.44 -7.05 9.74
N CYS A 41 10.35 -6.12 9.43
CA CYS A 41 10.44 -4.85 10.15
C CYS A 41 9.13 -4.04 10.10
N ARG A 42 8.88 -3.23 11.14
CA ARG A 42 7.82 -2.22 11.11
C ARG A 42 8.11 -1.16 10.04
N VAL A 43 7.09 -0.72 9.31
CA VAL A 43 7.22 0.28 8.23
C VAL A 43 6.48 1.57 8.61
N PRO A 44 7.16 2.63 9.08
CA PRO A 44 6.56 3.92 9.33
C PRO A 44 6.21 4.67 8.03
N GLU A 45 5.36 5.69 8.15
CA GLU A 45 5.13 6.69 7.11
C GLU A 45 6.20 7.78 7.17
N CYS A 46 6.64 8.24 6.01
CA CYS A 46 7.46 9.42 5.84
C CYS A 46 6.59 10.63 5.46
N GLN A 47 6.63 11.67 6.28
CA GLN A 47 5.80 12.87 6.09
C GLN A 47 6.25 13.75 4.92
N THR A 48 7.48 13.62 4.44
CA THR A 48 7.97 14.42 3.30
C THR A 48 7.68 13.75 1.96
N SER A 49 8.08 12.49 1.78
CA SER A 49 7.80 11.72 0.56
C SER A 49 6.35 11.27 0.46
N GLN A 50 5.64 11.23 1.60
CA GLN A 50 4.29 10.71 1.74
C GLN A 50 4.19 9.22 1.41
N TRP A 51 5.30 8.49 1.60
CA TRP A 51 5.44 7.07 1.37
C TRP A 51 5.65 6.31 2.68
N PHE A 52 5.48 5.00 2.65
CA PHE A 52 5.93 4.11 3.72
C PHE A 52 7.36 3.69 3.48
N GLU A 53 8.23 3.88 4.46
CA GLU A 53 9.68 3.69 4.32
C GLU A 53 10.21 2.80 5.43
N CYS A 54 10.72 1.63 5.06
CA CYS A 54 11.26 0.65 6.00
C CYS A 54 12.70 1.03 6.37
N PRO A 55 12.99 1.41 7.63
CA PRO A 55 14.32 1.92 8.03
C PRO A 55 15.39 0.83 8.08
N CYS A 56 15.02 -0.45 8.03
CA CYS A 56 15.98 -1.54 8.20
C CYS A 56 16.91 -1.73 6.98
N HIS A 57 16.34 -1.74 5.77
CA HIS A 57 17.07 -2.01 4.52
C HIS A 57 16.53 -1.16 3.35
N GLY A 58 15.80 -0.09 3.68
CA GLY A 58 15.25 0.89 2.76
C GLY A 58 14.28 0.41 1.69
N SER A 59 13.43 -0.57 2.02
CA SER A 59 12.25 -0.82 1.18
C SER A 59 11.25 0.34 1.28
N GLN A 60 10.76 0.80 0.14
CA GLN A 60 9.87 1.96 0.02
C GLN A 60 8.57 1.53 -0.65
N TYR A 61 7.45 2.08 -0.18
CA TYR A 61 6.11 1.80 -0.69
C TYR A 61 5.31 3.09 -0.79
N ASN A 62 4.50 3.23 -1.82
CA ASN A 62 3.61 4.40 -1.95
C ASN A 62 2.46 4.33 -0.91
N ARG A 63 1.56 5.33 -0.89
CA ARG A 63 0.43 5.39 0.08
C ARG A 63 -0.53 4.20 0.03
N VAL A 64 -0.51 3.40 -1.04
CA VAL A 64 -1.34 2.18 -1.18
C VAL A 64 -0.55 0.88 -1.02
N GLY A 65 0.69 0.98 -0.52
CA GLY A 65 1.54 -0.16 -0.19
C GLY A 65 2.21 -0.80 -1.40
N GLU A 66 2.15 -0.21 -2.59
CA GLU A 66 2.85 -0.72 -3.76
C GLU A 66 4.34 -0.40 -3.65
N LYS A 67 5.19 -1.40 -3.93
CA LYS A 67 6.64 -1.23 -3.83
C LYS A 67 7.16 -0.18 -4.81
N ARG A 68 8.08 0.65 -4.34
CA ARG A 68 8.80 1.68 -5.12
C ARG A 68 10.32 1.54 -5.05
N GLY A 69 10.87 0.96 -3.98
CA GLY A 69 12.33 0.81 -3.83
C GLY A 69 12.74 -0.28 -2.83
N GLY A 70 14.06 -0.54 -2.76
CA GLY A 70 14.71 -1.44 -1.81
C GLY A 70 14.51 -2.95 -2.05
N PRO A 71 14.91 -3.80 -1.10
CA PRO A 71 15.06 -5.25 -1.30
C PRO A 71 13.78 -6.07 -1.14
N ALA A 72 12.67 -5.52 -0.63
CA ALA A 72 11.44 -6.28 -0.48
C ALA A 72 11.00 -6.91 -1.82
N PRO A 73 10.56 -8.19 -1.85
CA PRO A 73 10.27 -8.88 -3.11
C PRO A 73 8.93 -8.46 -3.75
N ARG A 74 8.11 -7.68 -3.05
CA ARG A 74 6.75 -7.29 -3.44
C ARG A 74 6.28 -6.07 -2.61
N GLY A 75 5.10 -5.55 -2.92
CA GLY A 75 4.42 -4.53 -2.09
C GLY A 75 3.97 -5.07 -0.73
N MET A 76 3.51 -4.17 0.14
CA MET A 76 3.03 -4.48 1.49
C MET A 76 1.84 -5.44 1.45
N ASP A 77 1.80 -6.35 2.42
CA ASP A 77 0.65 -7.25 2.60
C ASP A 77 -0.61 -6.46 2.95
N ARG A 78 -1.75 -7.04 2.61
CA ARG A 78 -3.06 -6.46 2.85
C ARG A 78 -3.93 -7.43 3.63
N PHE A 79 -5.09 -6.94 4.02
CA PHE A 79 -6.12 -7.74 4.66
C PHE A 79 -7.37 -7.75 3.79
N ALA A 80 -8.18 -8.80 3.95
CA ALA A 80 -9.53 -8.75 3.43
C ALA A 80 -10.32 -7.62 4.11
N MET A 81 -11.12 -6.91 3.32
CA MET A 81 -11.79 -5.68 3.73
C MET A 81 -13.22 -5.64 3.25
N GLU A 82 -14.09 -5.05 4.05
CA GLU A 82 -15.48 -4.77 3.69
C GLU A 82 -15.89 -3.40 4.23
N VAL A 83 -16.72 -2.68 3.47
CA VAL A 83 -17.44 -1.52 4.00
C VAL A 83 -18.91 -1.89 4.04
N LYS A 84 -19.48 -1.97 5.25
CA LYS A 84 -20.87 -2.36 5.49
C LYS A 84 -21.50 -1.38 6.46
N ASP A 85 -22.64 -0.80 6.06
CA ASP A 85 -23.41 0.14 6.90
C ASP A 85 -22.57 1.31 7.44
N GLY A 86 -21.61 1.80 6.64
CA GLY A 86 -20.69 2.88 7.01
C GLY A 86 -19.53 2.46 7.94
N VAL A 87 -19.45 1.18 8.29
CA VAL A 87 -18.37 0.61 9.09
C VAL A 87 -17.34 -0.02 8.17
N PHE A 88 -16.06 0.33 8.38
CA PHE A 88 -14.94 -0.31 7.72
C PHE A 88 -14.45 -1.50 8.54
N ILE A 89 -14.56 -2.69 7.99
CA ILE A 89 -14.21 -3.96 8.63
C ILE A 89 -12.95 -4.50 7.96
N VAL A 90 -11.98 -4.90 8.78
CA VAL A 90 -10.71 -5.49 8.34
C VAL A 90 -10.59 -6.87 8.98
N ASP A 91 -10.51 -7.92 8.16
CA ASP A 91 -10.26 -9.27 8.63
C ASP A 91 -8.74 -9.52 8.71
N THR A 92 -8.20 -9.41 9.93
CA THR A 92 -6.78 -9.62 10.20
C THR A 92 -6.36 -11.10 10.14
N GLY A 93 -7.30 -12.03 10.06
CA GLY A 93 -7.04 -13.47 9.88
C GLY A 93 -6.72 -13.82 8.42
N THR A 94 -7.17 -13.00 7.46
CA THR A 94 -6.96 -13.21 6.03
C THR A 94 -5.92 -12.23 5.49
N ILE A 95 -4.65 -12.65 5.50
CA ILE A 95 -3.53 -11.88 4.93
C ILE A 95 -3.42 -12.17 3.42
N ILE A 96 -3.48 -11.12 2.62
CA ILE A 96 -3.27 -11.17 1.17
C ILE A 96 -1.85 -10.71 0.87
N GLN A 97 -1.12 -11.50 0.09
CA GLN A 97 0.23 -11.14 -0.32
C GLN A 97 0.21 -9.85 -1.13
N GLY A 98 1.09 -8.91 -0.79
CA GLY A 98 1.18 -7.64 -1.50
C GLY A 98 1.48 -7.78 -2.99
N PRO A 99 1.20 -6.74 -3.79
CA PRO A 99 1.21 -6.80 -5.24
C PRO A 99 2.65 -7.01 -5.78
N PRO A 100 2.80 -7.57 -6.99
CA PRO A 100 4.11 -7.76 -7.60
C PRO A 100 4.86 -6.43 -7.83
N ILE A 101 6.17 -6.54 -8.07
CA ILE A 101 7.00 -5.39 -8.43
C ILE A 101 6.47 -4.77 -9.74
N GLY A 102 6.43 -3.44 -9.80
CA GLY A 102 5.95 -2.69 -10.97
C GLY A 102 4.45 -2.35 -10.94
N THR A 103 3.69 -2.86 -9.97
CA THR A 103 2.29 -2.42 -9.80
C THR A 103 2.23 -0.92 -9.48
N ASN A 104 1.49 -0.17 -10.29
CA ASN A 104 1.31 1.28 -10.15
C ASN A 104 -0.14 1.69 -10.48
N THR A 105 -1.04 1.51 -9.53
CA THR A 105 -2.47 1.83 -9.71
C THR A 105 -2.75 3.32 -9.59
N THR A 106 -2.02 4.03 -8.75
CA THR A 106 -2.26 5.45 -8.43
C THR A 106 -1.48 6.42 -9.30
N GLY A 107 -0.32 6.01 -9.84
CA GLY A 107 0.64 6.93 -10.46
C GLY A 107 1.35 7.83 -9.45
N GLN A 108 1.25 7.54 -8.15
CA GLN A 108 1.86 8.35 -7.11
C GLN A 108 3.39 8.22 -7.13
N GLU A 109 4.05 9.36 -7.34
CA GLU A 109 5.49 9.54 -7.12
C GLU A 109 5.75 10.09 -5.69
N ALA A 110 7.01 10.14 -5.26
CA ALA A 110 7.35 10.74 -3.97
C ALA A 110 7.07 12.26 -4.02
N GLU A 111 6.34 12.77 -3.03
CA GLU A 111 5.92 14.19 -2.99
C GLU A 111 7.01 15.12 -2.44
N GLY A 112 8.05 14.53 -1.84
CA GLY A 112 9.19 15.21 -1.25
C GLY A 112 10.35 14.23 -0.99
N PRO A 113 11.42 14.68 -0.31
CA PRO A 113 12.56 13.81 0.01
C PRO A 113 12.15 12.60 0.83
N ASN A 114 12.82 11.47 0.62
CA ASN A 114 12.65 10.30 1.49
C ASN A 114 13.18 10.61 2.90
N CYS A 115 12.52 10.06 3.92
CA CYS A 115 12.91 10.21 5.33
C CYS A 115 14.07 9.29 5.69
N ILE A 116 14.19 8.16 4.98
CA ILE A 116 15.36 7.31 5.02
C ILE A 116 16.34 7.76 3.93
N GLY A 117 17.65 7.75 4.25
CA GLY A 117 18.68 7.85 3.23
C GLY A 117 18.53 6.73 2.18
N GLN A 118 19.03 6.93 0.96
CA GLN A 118 19.14 5.83 0.01
C GLN A 118 20.00 4.75 0.67
N SER A 119 19.40 3.61 0.99
CA SER A 119 20.15 2.47 1.50
C SER A 119 20.84 1.83 0.32
N ASP A 120 22.11 2.20 0.10
CA ASP A 120 22.99 1.56 -0.85
C ASP A 120 23.21 0.11 -0.39
N HIS A 121 22.55 -0.83 -1.06
CA HIS A 121 22.80 -2.27 -0.95
C HIS A 121 23.05 -2.83 -2.33
#